data_AF-A0A929NRS7-F1
#
_entry.id   AF-A0A929NRS7-F1
#
_cell.length_a   1.000
_cell.length_b   1.000
_cell.length_c   1.000
_cell.angle_alpha   90.00
_cell.angle_beta   90.00
_cell.angle_gamma   90.00
#
_symmetry.space_group_name_H-M   'P 1'
#
loop_
_entity.id
_entity.type
_entity.pdbx_description
1 polymer ?
#
loop_
_entity_poly.entity_id
_entity_poly.type
_entity_poly.pdbx_seq_one_letter_code
_entity_poly.pdbx_strand_id
1 'polypeptide(L)'
;MTDNLKFLVIDGYNKEAREELVAGGASMAADQYTRMLKGSTPGGAADIDVLFPADPGASLPKGAELAQYDGIAWTGCSLTVFEDDPRVHTQI
;
A
#
# COMPACT_ATOMS: atom_id res chain seq x y z
N MET A 1 3.78 25.67 -10.97
CA MET A 1 4.33 24.82 -9.90
C MET A 1 3.71 23.45 -10.12
N THR A 2 4.51 22.41 -10.33
CA THR A 2 3.98 21.05 -10.24
C THR A 2 3.91 20.76 -8.75
N ASP A 3 2.72 20.85 -8.16
CA ASP A 3 2.53 20.46 -6.77
C ASP A 3 2.98 19.00 -6.63
N ASN A 4 3.75 18.72 -5.58
CA ASN A 4 4.26 17.38 -5.31
C ASN A 4 3.06 16.51 -4.93
N LEU A 5 2.69 15.55 -5.79
CA LEU A 5 1.51 14.72 -5.55
C LEU A 5 1.80 13.76 -4.39
N LYS A 6 0.88 13.65 -3.45
CA LYS A 6 1.00 12.74 -2.32
C LYS A 6 0.06 11.55 -2.50
N PHE A 7 0.62 10.35 -2.51
CA PHE A 7 -0.14 9.11 -2.62
C PHE A 7 -0.01 8.23 -1.38
N LEU A 8 -1.06 7.49 -1.07
CA LEU A 8 -1.02 6.38 -0.12
C LEU A 8 -1.15 5.06 -0.90
N VAL A 9 -0.19 4.15 -0.71
CA VAL A 9 -0.27 2.78 -1.21
C VAL A 9 -0.67 1.86 -0.07
N ILE A 10 -1.80 1.17 -0.23
CA ILE A 10 -2.29 0.16 0.71
C ILE A 10 -1.95 -1.22 0.14
N ASP A 11 -1.01 -1.91 0.76
CA ASP A 11 -0.59 -3.26 0.38
C ASP A 11 -1.28 -4.30 1.27
N GLY A 12 -2.32 -4.93 0.72
CA GLY A 12 -3.23 -5.81 1.46
C GLY A 12 -2.68 -7.22 1.74
N TYR A 13 -1.50 -7.57 1.21
CA TYR A 13 -0.86 -8.84 1.54
C TYR A 13 -0.42 -8.81 3.00
N ASN A 14 -0.61 -9.91 3.73
CA ASN A 14 -0.02 -10.07 5.07
C ASN A 14 1.49 -10.27 4.97
N LYS A 15 2.18 -10.15 6.12
CA LYS A 15 3.63 -10.27 6.18
C LYS A 15 4.15 -11.57 5.58
N GLU A 16 3.53 -12.70 5.90
CA GLU A 16 3.97 -14.02 5.42
C GLU A 16 3.88 -14.12 3.90
N ALA A 17 2.77 -13.69 3.29
CA ALA A 17 2.61 -13.72 1.84
C ALA A 17 3.60 -12.78 1.12
N ARG A 18 3.91 -11.61 1.71
CA ARG A 18 4.93 -10.71 1.16
C ARG A 18 6.32 -11.36 1.20
N GLU A 19 6.67 -12.03 2.29
CA GLU A 19 7.93 -12.77 2.42
C GLU A 19 8.02 -13.92 1.41
N GLU A 20 6.94 -14.67 1.20
CA GLU A 20 6.87 -15.73 0.18
C GLU A 20 7.04 -15.20 -1.23
N LEU A 21 6.39 -14.07 -1.57
CA LEU A 21 6.54 -13.41 -2.87
C LEU A 21 8.01 -13.01 -3.11
N VAL A 22 8.64 -12.37 -2.13
CA VAL A 22 10.04 -11.94 -2.21
C VAL A 22 10.98 -13.15 -2.31
N ALA A 23 10.76 -14.20 -1.53
CA ALA A 23 11.54 -15.43 -1.60
C ALA A 23 11.40 -16.14 -2.96
N GLY A 24 10.24 -16.01 -3.61
CA GLY A 24 9.98 -16.46 -4.97
C GLY A 24 10.57 -15.58 -6.08
N GLY A 25 11.27 -14.49 -5.74
CA GLY A 25 11.88 -13.55 -6.68
C GLY A 25 10.96 -12.46 -7.20
N ALA A 26 9.75 -12.32 -6.64
CA ALA A 26 8.85 -11.22 -6.95
C ALA A 26 9.20 -9.95 -6.14
N SER A 27 8.74 -8.78 -6.60
CA SER A 27 8.71 -7.57 -5.77
C SER A 27 7.46 -7.55 -4.91
N MET A 28 7.48 -6.81 -3.79
CA MET A 28 6.27 -6.50 -3.05
C MET A 28 5.31 -5.67 -3.93
N ALA A 29 4.00 -5.82 -3.72
CA ALA A 29 3.01 -5.06 -4.47
C ALA A 29 3.18 -3.56 -4.20
N ALA A 30 3.47 -3.17 -2.95
CA ALA A 30 3.82 -1.80 -2.59
C ALA A 30 4.94 -1.21 -3.47
N ASP A 31 6.02 -1.97 -3.71
CA ASP A 31 7.15 -1.51 -4.54
C ASP A 31 6.74 -1.31 -5.99
N GLN A 32 5.92 -2.22 -6.53
CA GLN A 32 5.43 -2.15 -7.90
C GLN A 32 4.57 -0.90 -8.11
N TYR A 33 3.61 -0.65 -7.21
CA TYR A 33 2.74 0.53 -7.26
C TYR A 33 3.52 1.83 -7.00
N THR A 34 4.46 1.83 -6.07
CA THR A 34 5.35 2.98 -5.81
C THR A 34 6.13 3.37 -7.08
N ARG A 35 6.73 2.38 -7.77
CA ARG A 35 7.45 2.61 -9.02
C ARG A 35 6.53 3.12 -10.13
N MET A 36 5.34 2.52 -10.26
CA MET A 36 4.35 2.94 -11.26
C MET A 36 3.92 4.40 -11.03
N LEU A 37 3.51 4.76 -9.81
CA LEU A 37 3.03 6.11 -9.49
C LEU A 37 4.12 7.17 -9.71
N LYS A 38 5.36 6.90 -9.28
CA LYS A 38 6.50 7.80 -9.54
C LYS A 38 6.78 7.95 -11.04
N GLY A 39 6.73 6.84 -11.80
CA GLY A 39 6.96 6.86 -13.25
C GLY A 39 5.85 7.51 -14.06
N SER A 40 4.61 7.47 -13.55
CA SER A 40 3.44 8.10 -14.19
C SER A 40 3.25 9.56 -13.79
N THR A 41 3.89 10.02 -12.71
CA THR A 41 3.78 11.42 -12.26
C THR A 41 4.68 12.31 -13.11
N PRO A 42 4.14 13.36 -13.78
CA PRO A 42 4.96 14.29 -14.55
C PRO A 42 6.08 14.91 -13.71
N GLY A 43 7.32 14.79 -14.19
CA GLY A 43 8.50 15.28 -13.46
C GLY A 43 8.93 14.42 -12.27
N GLY A 44 8.25 13.29 -11.99
CA GLY A 44 8.63 12.33 -10.94
C GLY A 44 8.43 12.82 -9.50
N ALA A 45 7.78 13.97 -9.31
CA ALA A 45 7.50 14.57 -8.01
C ALA A 45 6.26 13.90 -7.39
N ALA A 46 6.48 12.75 -6.75
CA ALA A 46 5.47 12.03 -5.99
C ALA A 46 6.01 11.56 -4.63
N ASP A 47 5.37 12.03 -3.57
CA ASP A 47 5.54 11.51 -2.20
C ASP A 47 4.61 10.32 -2.00
N ILE A 48 5.16 9.21 -1.48
CA ILE A 48 4.41 7.97 -1.35
C ILE A 48 4.59 7.42 0.06
N ASP A 49 3.48 7.33 0.78
CA ASP A 49 3.38 6.56 2.02
C ASP A 49 2.87 5.14 1.71
N VAL A 50 3.31 4.14 2.49
CA VAL A 50 2.86 2.75 2.36
C VAL A 50 2.24 2.28 3.67
N LEU A 51 1.08 1.63 3.58
CA LEU A 51 0.37 1.00 4.69
C LEU A 51 0.18 -0.49 4.43
N PHE A 52 0.43 -1.32 5.45
CA PHE A 52 0.24 -2.77 5.43
C PHE A 52 -0.91 -3.16 6.38
N PRO A 53 -2.19 -2.95 6.02
CA PRO A 53 -3.31 -3.07 6.97
C PRO A 53 -3.52 -4.49 7.50
N ALA A 54 -3.00 -5.51 6.81
CA ALA A 54 -3.01 -6.90 7.28
C ALA A 54 -2.07 -7.15 8.48
N ASP A 55 -1.14 -6.23 8.76
CA ASP A 55 -0.18 -6.37 9.85
C ASP A 55 -0.80 -5.86 11.18
N PRO A 56 -0.59 -6.58 12.30
CA PRO A 56 -1.11 -6.16 13.60
C PRO A 56 -0.64 -4.76 14.00
N GLY A 57 -1.59 -3.87 14.30
CA GLY A 57 -1.32 -2.51 14.76
C GLY A 57 -0.94 -1.52 13.64
N ALA A 58 -1.08 -1.92 12.37
CA ALA A 58 -0.89 -1.03 11.24
C ALA A 58 -1.84 0.18 11.34
N SER A 59 -1.28 1.37 11.13
CA SER A 59 -2.01 2.64 11.14
C SER A 59 -1.32 3.60 10.17
N LEU A 60 -2.03 4.65 9.79
CA LEU A 60 -1.43 5.73 9.00
C LEU A 60 -0.20 6.32 9.71
N PRO A 61 0.77 6.86 8.95
CA PRO A 61 1.88 7.60 9.55
C PRO A 61 1.38 8.63 10.57
N LYS A 62 2.12 8.82 11.66
CA LYS A 62 1.69 9.71 12.75
C LYS A 62 1.38 11.11 12.22
N GLY A 63 0.15 11.58 12.43
CA GLY A 63 -0.31 12.90 11.99
C GLY A 63 -0.72 12.97 10.52
N ALA A 64 -0.73 11.84 9.81
CA ALA A 64 -1.30 11.74 8.48
C ALA A 64 -2.82 11.50 8.57
N GLU A 65 -3.57 12.20 7.73
CA GLU A 65 -5.01 12.05 7.55
C GLU A 65 -5.29 11.65 6.09
N LEU A 66 -6.34 10.86 5.84
CA LEU A 66 -6.67 10.43 4.49
C LEU A 66 -6.90 11.59 3.52
N ALA A 67 -7.46 12.70 4.02
CA ALA A 67 -7.73 13.90 3.22
C ALA A 67 -6.47 14.65 2.73
N GLN A 68 -5.27 14.27 3.19
CA GLN A 68 -4.01 14.87 2.75
C GLN A 68 -3.40 14.18 1.53
N TYR A 69 -3.96 13.04 1.10
CA TYR A 69 -3.49 12.33 -0.08
C TYR A 69 -4.30 12.75 -1.31
N ASP A 70 -3.60 13.00 -2.42
CA ASP A 70 -4.20 13.28 -3.72
C ASP A 70 -4.76 12.01 -4.37
N GLY A 71 -4.29 10.84 -3.94
CA GLY A 71 -4.80 9.56 -4.39
C GLY A 71 -4.41 8.39 -3.49
N ILE A 72 -5.24 7.35 -3.51
CA ILE A 72 -4.98 6.10 -2.80
C ILE A 72 -4.92 4.98 -3.84
N ALA A 73 -3.85 4.20 -3.81
CA ALA A 73 -3.71 2.99 -4.58
C ALA A 73 -3.79 1.78 -3.66
N TRP A 74 -4.81 0.95 -3.85
CA TRP A 74 -5.01 -0.25 -3.05
C TRP A 74 -4.73 -1.49 -3.90
N THR A 75 -3.77 -2.30 -3.48
CA THR A 75 -3.38 -3.53 -4.18
C THR A 75 -4.41 -4.64 -3.97
N GLY A 76 -4.20 -5.77 -4.66
CA GLY A 76 -4.84 -7.02 -4.25
C GLY A 76 -4.29 -7.57 -2.93
N CYS A 77 -4.86 -8.69 -2.48
CA CYS A 77 -4.35 -9.51 -1.38
C CYS A 77 -4.61 -10.99 -1.65
N SER A 78 -4.02 -11.87 -0.86
CA SER A 78 -4.30 -13.32 -0.86
C SER A 78 -5.43 -13.71 0.12
N LEU A 79 -6.06 -12.74 0.77
CA LEU A 79 -7.14 -12.95 1.72
C LEU A 79 -8.51 -12.72 1.05
N THR A 80 -9.58 -13.19 1.68
CA THR A 80 -10.94 -13.08 1.15
C THR A 80 -11.95 -12.73 2.22
N VAL A 81 -12.89 -11.83 1.90
CA VAL A 81 -13.98 -11.41 2.80
C VAL A 81 -14.97 -12.52 3.13
N PHE A 82 -14.90 -13.64 2.43
CA PHE A 82 -15.76 -14.79 2.65
C PHE A 82 -15.23 -15.75 3.73
N GLU A 83 -14.05 -15.47 4.28
CA GLU A 83 -13.42 -16.23 5.36
C GLU A 83 -13.37 -15.37 6.63
N ASP A 84 -13.68 -15.97 7.79
CA ASP A 84 -13.57 -15.32 9.10
C ASP A 84 -12.10 -15.32 9.55
N ASP A 85 -11.34 -14.38 8.98
CA ASP A 85 -9.92 -14.20 9.24
C ASP A 85 -9.67 -12.81 9.85
N PRO A 86 -9.06 -12.71 11.05
CA PRO A 86 -8.76 -11.43 11.68
C PRO A 86 -7.95 -10.46 10.80
N ARG A 87 -7.13 -10.99 9.87
CA ARG A 87 -6.32 -10.20 8.93
C ARG A 87 -7.15 -9.55 7.81
N VAL A 88 -8.39 -10.03 7.60
CA VAL A 88 -9.38 -9.42 6.70
C VAL A 88 -10.08 -8.27 7.40
N HIS A 89 -10.44 -8.43 8.67
CA HIS A 89 -11.16 -7.42 9.45
C HIS A 89 -10.40 -6.10 9.60
N THR A 90 -9.07 -6.13 9.55
CA THR A 90 -8.24 -4.92 9.61
C THR A 90 -8.18 -4.16 8.29
N GLN A 91 -8.82 -4.68 7.23
CA GLN A 91 -8.79 -4.11 5.87
C GLN A 91 -10.16 -3.63 5.37
N ILE A 92 -11.22 -3.71 6.17
CA ILE A 92 -12.60 -3.31 5.80
C ILE A 92 -13.17 -2.26 6.75
#